data_AF-A0A7W0WVP9-F1
#
_entry.id   AF-A0A7W0WVP9-F1
#
_cell.length_a   1.000
_cell.length_b   1.000
_cell.length_c   1.000
_cell.angle_alpha   90.00
_cell.angle_beta   90.00
_cell.angle_gamma   90.00
#
_symmetry.space_group_name_H-M   'P 1'
#
loop_
_entity.id
_entity.type
_entity.pdbx_description
1 polymer ?
#
loop_
_entity_poly.entity_id
_entity_poly.type
_entity_poly.pdbx_seq_one_letter_code
_entity_poly.pdbx_strand_id
1 'polypeptide(L)'
;MKLDWSRLDGLRARAHSTIIKLPGKAGDLARKANEALGRPLADESELVDRRAYESRGAVQTPVTSSSVPSNREAALVIVYHMDKTRRDAGKLTELLDGAGIPYKLSNIQEDPAAQMAVRRDSKGFRLPVVFIAGEPIGGRTELTNLISTGEMKKRVFGG
;
A
#
# COMPACT_ATOMS: atom_id res chain seq x y z
N MET A 1 42.28 10.93 10.37
CA MET A 1 42.27 9.88 9.32
C MET A 1 40.91 9.91 8.63
N LYS A 2 40.85 10.29 7.35
CA LYS A 2 39.62 10.29 6.53
C LYS A 2 39.44 8.87 5.99
N LEU A 3 38.32 8.21 6.33
CA LEU A 3 38.00 6.87 5.84
C LEU A 3 37.67 6.98 4.34
N ASP A 4 38.44 6.30 3.51
CA ASP A 4 38.33 6.35 2.05
C ASP A 4 37.18 5.43 1.59
N TRP A 5 35.99 6.02 1.43
CA TRP A 5 34.74 5.35 1.07
C TRP A 5 34.80 4.64 -0.29
N SER A 6 35.63 5.13 -1.22
CA SER A 6 35.82 4.52 -2.54
C SER A 6 36.49 3.14 -2.47
N ARG A 7 37.34 2.92 -1.46
CA ARG A 7 37.99 1.61 -1.22
C ARG A 7 37.03 0.61 -0.58
N LEU A 8 36.10 1.08 0.25
CA LEU A 8 35.04 0.27 0.85
C LEU A 8 34.02 -0.20 -0.19
N ASP A 9 33.67 0.67 -1.15
CA ASP A 9 32.75 0.30 -2.25
C ASP A 9 33.39 -0.68 -3.24
N GLY A 10 34.68 -0.53 -3.54
CA GLY A 10 35.42 -1.52 -4.33
C GLY A 10 35.46 -2.91 -3.68
N LEU A 11 35.55 -2.97 -2.35
CA LEU A 11 35.51 -4.21 -1.58
C LEU A 11 34.12 -4.87 -1.61
N ARG A 12 33.06 -4.05 -1.52
CA ARG A 12 31.67 -4.52 -1.60
C ARG A 12 31.30 -5.06 -2.98
N ALA A 13 31.75 -4.39 -4.06
CA ALA A 13 31.52 -4.85 -5.43
C ALA A 13 32.19 -6.21 -5.70
N ARG A 14 33.40 -6.43 -5.15
CA ARG A 14 34.09 -7.72 -5.27
C ARG A 14 33.36 -8.84 -4.52
N ALA A 15 32.82 -8.56 -3.33
CA ALA A 15 32.00 -9.51 -2.57
C ALA A 15 30.69 -9.89 -3.28
N HIS A 16 30.09 -8.97 -4.06
CA HIS A 16 28.88 -9.26 -4.83
C HIS A 16 29.14 -10.26 -5.98
N SER A 17 30.24 -10.05 -6.72
CA SER A 17 30.60 -10.91 -7.85
C SER A 17 30.90 -12.36 -7.46
N THR A 18 31.35 -12.59 -6.22
CA THR A 18 31.65 -13.93 -5.71
C THR A 18 30.39 -14.66 -5.24
N ILE A 19 29.39 -13.94 -4.69
CA ILE A 19 28.11 -14.53 -4.27
C ILE A 19 27.29 -15.04 -5.47
N ILE A 20 27.32 -14.33 -6.60
CA ILE A 20 26.58 -14.71 -7.82
C ILE A 20 27.18 -15.95 -8.50
N LYS A 21 28.49 -16.20 -8.33
CA LYS A 21 29.22 -17.27 -9.03
C LYS A 21 29.31 -18.60 -8.28
N LEU A 22 28.62 -18.76 -7.15
CA LEU A 22 28.60 -20.00 -6.37
C LEU A 22 27.41 -20.88 -6.78
N PRO A 23 27.61 -21.97 -7.54
CA PRO A 23 26.53 -22.89 -7.88
C PRO A 23 26.15 -23.78 -6.69
N GLY A 24 24.85 -24.04 -6.56
CA GLY A 24 24.29 -24.99 -5.60
C GLY A 24 23.76 -24.35 -4.31
N LYS A 25 23.59 -25.18 -3.27
CA LYS A 25 22.85 -24.85 -2.04
C LYS A 25 23.36 -23.60 -1.28
N ALA A 26 24.62 -23.21 -1.49
CA ALA A 26 25.20 -22.00 -0.89
C ALA A 26 24.69 -20.70 -1.55
N GLY A 27 24.49 -20.69 -2.87
CA GLY A 27 23.95 -19.54 -3.60
C GLY A 27 22.47 -19.29 -3.29
N ASP A 28 21.69 -20.36 -3.11
CA ASP A 28 20.29 -20.25 -2.73
C ASP A 28 20.12 -19.75 -1.29
N LEU A 29 21.02 -20.13 -0.37
CA LEU A 29 21.01 -19.65 1.01
C LEU A 29 21.38 -18.17 1.10
N ALA A 30 22.31 -17.70 0.27
CA ALA A 30 22.66 -16.29 0.15
C ALA A 30 21.51 -15.45 -0.43
N ARG A 31 20.78 -15.97 -1.44
CA ARG A 31 19.61 -15.31 -2.01
C ARG A 31 18.47 -15.20 -1.00
N LYS A 32 18.21 -16.27 -0.25
CA LYS A 32 17.19 -16.32 0.81
C LYS A 32 17.51 -15.40 2.00
N ALA A 33 18.80 -15.22 2.32
CA ALA A 33 19.24 -14.25 3.32
C ALA A 33 19.08 -12.79 2.83
N ASN A 34 19.33 -12.53 1.54
CA ASN A 34 19.12 -11.21 0.93
C ASN A 34 17.62 -10.83 0.88
N GLU A 35 16.74 -11.80 0.63
CA GLU A 35 15.28 -11.62 0.68
C GLU A 35 14.77 -11.41 2.13
N ALA A 36 15.32 -12.14 3.10
CA ALA A 36 14.94 -12.02 4.51
C ALA A 36 15.33 -10.67 5.15
N LEU A 37 16.35 -9.99 4.61
CA LEU A 37 16.79 -8.67 5.05
C LEU A 37 16.11 -7.51 4.29
N GLY A 38 15.13 -7.81 3.43
CA GLY A 38 14.14 -6.83 2.96
C GLY A 38 14.50 -6.02 1.71
N ARG A 39 15.61 -6.32 1.01
CA ARG A 39 15.98 -5.96 -0.39
C ARG A 39 17.50 -6.16 -0.58
N PRO A 40 17.99 -6.68 -1.72
CA PRO A 40 19.43 -6.82 -1.97
C PRO A 40 20.13 -5.46 -2.14
N LEU A 41 21.43 -5.42 -1.81
CA LEU A 41 22.36 -4.33 -2.16
C LEU A 41 22.24 -4.02 -3.66
N ALA A 42 21.90 -2.77 -3.99
CA ALA A 42 21.57 -2.25 -5.32
C ALA A 42 22.28 -2.94 -6.51
N ASP A 43 21.51 -3.33 -7.52
CA ASP A 43 22.01 -3.92 -8.77
C ASP A 43 22.88 -2.93 -9.58
N GLU A 44 23.71 -3.43 -10.50
CA GLU A 44 24.64 -2.61 -11.29
C GLU A 44 23.93 -1.50 -12.09
N SER A 45 22.71 -1.77 -12.57
CA SER A 45 21.84 -0.78 -13.19
C SER A 45 21.38 0.31 -12.23
N GLU A 46 21.05 -0.03 -10.98
CA GLU A 46 20.66 0.95 -9.96
C GLU A 46 21.84 1.84 -9.53
N LEU A 47 23.08 1.31 -9.55
CA LEU A 47 24.30 2.08 -9.29
C LEU A 47 24.63 3.06 -10.43
N VAL A 48 24.41 2.65 -11.68
CA VAL A 48 24.58 3.51 -12.85
C VAL A 48 23.56 4.66 -12.82
N ASP A 49 22.30 4.37 -12.49
CA ASP A 49 21.26 5.38 -12.33
C ASP A 49 21.59 6.36 -11.20
N ARG A 50 22.09 5.89 -10.06
CA ARG A 50 22.52 6.76 -8.96
C ARG A 50 23.68 7.67 -9.35
N ARG A 51 24.70 7.16 -10.06
CA ARG A 51 25.86 7.94 -10.51
C ARG A 51 25.47 8.97 -11.58
N ALA A 52 24.50 8.65 -12.44
CA ALA A 52 23.89 9.58 -13.38
C ALA A 52 23.10 10.70 -12.66
N TYR A 53 22.45 10.38 -11.54
CA TYR A 53 21.79 11.37 -10.67
C TYR A 53 22.79 12.30 -9.96
N GLU A 54 23.91 11.78 -9.46
CA GLU A 54 24.93 12.57 -8.74
C GLU A 54 25.67 13.55 -9.66
N SER A 55 25.95 13.15 -10.90
CA SER A 55 26.66 13.98 -11.90
C SER A 55 25.84 15.14 -12.46
N ARG A 56 24.51 15.13 -12.31
CA ARG A 56 23.61 16.20 -12.78
C ARG A 56 23.45 17.37 -11.78
N GLY A 57 24.23 17.37 -10.70
CA GLY A 57 24.11 18.36 -9.64
C GLY A 57 22.96 17.99 -8.70
N ALA A 58 23.26 18.00 -7.40
CA ALA A 58 22.36 17.59 -6.34
C ALA A 58 21.09 18.45 -6.31
N VAL A 59 20.05 18.04 -7.04
CA VAL A 59 18.69 18.24 -6.55
C VAL A 59 18.54 17.20 -5.45
N GLN A 60 18.64 17.68 -4.21
CA GLN A 60 18.21 16.93 -3.03
C GLN A 60 16.88 16.27 -3.39
N THR A 61 16.85 14.95 -3.50
CA THR A 61 15.62 14.22 -3.25
C THR A 61 15.51 14.23 -1.75
N PRO A 62 14.68 15.08 -1.14
CA PRO A 62 14.25 14.75 0.19
C PRO A 62 13.59 13.38 0.07
N VAL A 63 13.92 12.49 1.00
CA VAL A 63 12.98 11.47 1.48
C VAL A 63 11.80 12.19 2.13
N THR A 64 11.11 13.03 1.37
CA THR A 64 9.75 13.43 1.68
C THR A 64 8.96 12.22 1.27
N SER A 65 8.46 11.49 2.27
CA SER A 65 7.20 10.78 2.21
C SER A 65 6.38 11.33 1.05
N SER A 66 6.06 10.52 0.05
CA SER A 66 5.33 10.97 -1.13
C SER A 66 3.97 11.55 -0.72
N SER A 67 3.93 12.79 -0.25
CA SER A 67 2.79 13.65 -0.27
C SER A 67 2.72 14.13 -1.71
N VAL A 68 2.22 13.25 -2.56
CA VAL A 68 1.63 13.64 -3.85
C VAL A 68 0.79 14.88 -3.54
N PRO A 69 1.02 16.03 -4.22
CA PRO A 69 0.17 17.19 -4.01
C PRO A 69 -1.26 16.71 -4.23
N SER A 70 -2.02 16.66 -3.14
CA SER A 70 -3.40 16.21 -3.14
C SER A 70 -4.18 17.27 -3.89
N ASN A 71 -4.26 17.11 -5.21
CA ASN A 71 -5.54 17.31 -5.85
C ASN A 71 -6.48 16.40 -5.05
N ARG A 72 -7.23 16.98 -4.10
CA ARG A 72 -8.04 16.26 -3.11
C ARG A 72 -9.21 15.62 -3.86
N GLU A 73 -8.90 14.63 -4.68
CA GLU A 73 -9.85 13.73 -5.27
C GLU A 73 -10.46 12.95 -4.11
N ALA A 74 -11.79 12.96 -4.04
CA ALA A 74 -12.53 12.34 -2.95
C ALA A 74 -12.07 10.87 -2.79
N ALA A 75 -11.72 10.49 -1.57
CA ALA A 75 -11.32 9.13 -1.26
C ALA A 75 -12.41 8.15 -1.69
N LEU A 76 -12.02 7.11 -2.41
CA LEU A 76 -12.94 6.13 -2.96
C LEU A 76 -13.64 5.35 -1.83
N VAL A 77 -14.97 5.49 -1.76
CA VAL A 77 -15.83 4.74 -0.83
C VAL A 77 -16.46 3.56 -1.57
N ILE A 78 -16.27 2.34 -1.06
CA ILE A 78 -16.85 1.12 -1.64
C ILE A 78 -17.66 0.39 -0.58
N VAL A 79 -18.88 0.03 -0.93
CA VAL A 79 -19.73 -0.84 -0.12
C VAL A 79 -19.72 -2.24 -0.74
N TYR A 80 -19.08 -3.18 -0.07
CA TYR A 80 -19.08 -4.57 -0.49
C TYR A 80 -20.24 -5.32 0.14
N HIS A 81 -20.98 -6.05 -0.70
CA HIS A 81 -22.09 -6.88 -0.24
C HIS A 81 -22.18 -8.18 -1.03
N MET A 82 -23.03 -9.07 -0.55
CA MET A 82 -23.50 -10.27 -1.23
C MET A 82 -25.01 -10.16 -1.45
N ASP A 83 -25.60 -11.05 -2.23
CA ASP A 83 -27.05 -11.07 -2.46
C ASP A 83 -27.83 -11.25 -1.16
N LYS A 84 -27.35 -12.14 -0.28
CA LYS A 84 -27.96 -12.37 1.03
C LYS A 84 -27.94 -11.14 1.95
N THR A 85 -27.01 -10.21 1.73
CA THR A 85 -26.87 -8.98 2.54
C THR A 85 -27.31 -7.72 1.79
N ARG A 86 -27.94 -7.85 0.62
CA ARG A 86 -28.35 -6.71 -0.22
C ARG A 86 -29.30 -5.76 0.50
N ARG A 87 -30.23 -6.28 1.31
CA ARG A 87 -31.17 -5.46 2.10
C ARG A 87 -30.43 -4.57 3.11
N ASP A 88 -29.43 -5.13 3.80
CA ASP A 88 -28.66 -4.35 4.76
C ASP A 88 -27.71 -3.39 4.06
N ALA A 89 -27.15 -3.75 2.90
CA ALA A 89 -26.36 -2.84 2.08
C ALA A 89 -27.15 -1.60 1.67
N GLY A 90 -28.44 -1.76 1.33
CA GLY A 90 -29.35 -0.64 1.04
C GLY A 90 -29.45 0.37 2.19
N LYS A 91 -29.50 -0.10 3.43
CA LYS A 91 -29.51 0.78 4.61
C LYS A 91 -28.20 1.54 4.78
N LEU A 92 -27.06 0.95 4.41
CA LEU A 92 -25.77 1.65 4.46
C LEU A 92 -25.68 2.70 3.35
N THR A 93 -26.17 2.40 2.15
CA THR A 93 -26.18 3.36 1.05
C THR A 93 -27.08 4.54 1.32
N GLU A 94 -28.27 4.33 1.92
CA GLU A 94 -29.14 5.43 2.36
C GLU A 94 -28.46 6.38 3.36
N LEU A 95 -27.63 5.84 4.26
CA LEU A 95 -26.84 6.67 5.19
C LEU A 95 -25.77 7.49 4.45
N LEU A 96 -25.10 6.89 3.45
CA LEU A 96 -24.10 7.58 2.63
C LEU A 96 -24.72 8.65 1.74
N ASP A 97 -25.88 8.36 1.14
CA ASP A 97 -26.68 9.30 0.36
C ASP A 97 -27.11 10.49 1.22
N GLY A 98 -27.67 10.24 2.41
CA GLY A 98 -28.06 11.28 3.36
C GLY A 98 -26.89 12.16 3.83
N ALA A 99 -25.67 11.60 3.84
CA ALA A 99 -24.45 12.34 4.15
C ALA A 99 -23.84 13.08 2.95
N GLY A 100 -24.34 12.84 1.72
CA GLY A 100 -23.83 13.41 0.47
C GLY A 100 -22.46 12.85 0.08
N ILE A 101 -22.20 11.58 0.37
CA ILE A 101 -20.89 10.94 0.13
C ILE A 101 -20.98 10.07 -1.13
N PRO A 102 -20.12 10.29 -2.15
CA PRO A 102 -20.09 9.42 -3.31
C PRO A 102 -19.55 8.04 -2.92
N TYR A 103 -20.24 6.99 -3.35
CA TYR A 103 -19.83 5.60 -3.09
C TYR A 103 -20.04 4.71 -4.31
N LYS A 104 -19.33 3.58 -4.32
CA LYS A 104 -19.53 2.48 -5.28
C LYS A 104 -20.10 1.27 -4.55
N LEU A 105 -21.23 0.75 -5.02
CA LEU A 105 -21.77 -0.52 -4.55
C LEU A 105 -21.15 -1.67 -5.36
N SER A 106 -20.61 -2.68 -4.68
CA SER A 106 -19.96 -3.83 -5.33
C SER A 106 -20.47 -5.15 -4.76
N ASN A 107 -21.07 -5.97 -5.64
CA ASN A 107 -21.48 -7.33 -5.30
C ASN A 107 -20.32 -8.30 -5.54
N ILE A 108 -19.85 -8.96 -4.49
CA ILE A 108 -18.71 -9.88 -4.55
C ILE A 108 -19.13 -11.35 -4.59
N GLN A 109 -20.43 -11.65 -4.72
CA GLN A 109 -20.97 -13.01 -4.69
C GLN A 109 -20.29 -13.94 -5.72
N GLU A 110 -20.02 -13.44 -6.92
CA GLU A 110 -19.44 -14.20 -8.03
C GLU A 110 -17.93 -14.01 -8.20
N ASP A 111 -17.29 -13.22 -7.33
CA ASP A 111 -15.85 -12.95 -7.38
C ASP A 111 -15.15 -13.53 -6.15
N PRO A 112 -14.60 -14.76 -6.25
CA PRO A 112 -13.83 -15.38 -5.18
C PRO A 112 -12.60 -14.57 -4.75
N ALA A 113 -11.97 -13.84 -5.67
CA ALA A 113 -10.78 -13.03 -5.36
C ALA A 113 -11.17 -11.82 -4.49
N ALA A 114 -12.25 -11.11 -4.86
CA ALA A 114 -12.77 -10.03 -4.04
C ALA A 114 -13.28 -10.53 -2.68
N GLN A 115 -13.91 -11.71 -2.61
CA GLN A 115 -14.29 -12.30 -1.32
C GLN A 115 -13.09 -12.54 -0.41
N MET A 116 -12.00 -13.08 -0.96
CA MET A 116 -10.78 -13.33 -0.18
C MET A 116 -10.10 -12.03 0.25
N ALA A 117 -10.04 -11.03 -0.63
CA ALA A 117 -9.51 -9.71 -0.30
C ALA A 117 -10.34 -9.05 0.82
N VAL A 118 -11.66 -8.95 0.66
CA VAL A 118 -12.54 -8.34 1.66
C VAL A 118 -12.49 -9.10 2.98
N ARG A 119 -12.44 -10.45 2.97
CA ARG A 119 -12.29 -11.25 4.20
C ARG A 119 -10.96 -10.98 4.91
N ARG A 120 -9.87 -10.82 4.16
CA ARG A 120 -8.55 -10.51 4.72
C ARG A 120 -8.52 -9.11 5.32
N ASP A 121 -9.07 -8.15 4.60
CA ASP A 121 -8.89 -6.73 4.92
C ASP A 121 -9.98 -6.20 5.86
N SER A 122 -11.11 -6.90 6.02
CA SER A 122 -12.24 -6.47 6.85
C SER A 122 -11.98 -6.44 8.36
N LYS A 123 -10.80 -6.85 8.86
CA LYS A 123 -10.43 -6.83 10.29
C LYS A 123 -11.50 -7.42 11.24
N GLY A 124 -12.27 -8.41 10.76
CA GLY A 124 -13.34 -9.07 11.52
C GLY A 124 -14.75 -8.53 11.29
N PHE A 125 -14.92 -7.45 10.52
CA PHE A 125 -16.24 -6.95 10.14
C PHE A 125 -16.95 -7.91 9.19
N ARG A 126 -18.27 -8.07 9.38
CA ARG A 126 -19.12 -8.90 8.53
C ARG A 126 -19.74 -8.08 7.41
N LEU A 127 -20.03 -8.73 6.29
CA LEU A 127 -20.78 -8.13 5.19
C LEU A 127 -22.19 -7.75 5.65
N PRO A 128 -22.76 -6.64 5.15
CA PRO A 128 -22.15 -5.67 4.24
C PRO A 128 -21.12 -4.77 4.96
N VAL A 129 -20.03 -4.43 4.28
CA VAL A 129 -18.91 -3.68 4.86
C VAL A 129 -18.51 -2.51 3.96
N VAL A 130 -18.19 -1.38 4.58
CA VAL A 130 -17.73 -0.17 3.89
C VAL A 130 -16.21 -0.06 3.98
N PHE A 131 -15.60 0.29 2.86
CA PHE A 131 -14.18 0.63 2.76
C PHE A 131 -14.02 2.07 2.28
N ILE A 132 -13.02 2.77 2.83
CA ILE A 132 -12.61 4.11 2.36
C ILE A 132 -11.13 4.04 2.02
N ALA A 133 -10.76 4.31 0.77
CA ALA A 133 -9.36 4.26 0.31
C ALA A 133 -8.61 2.96 0.73
N GLY A 134 -9.32 1.83 0.78
CA GLY A 134 -8.77 0.53 1.18
C GLY A 134 -8.78 0.25 2.69
N GLU A 135 -9.17 1.20 3.53
CA GLU A 135 -9.36 0.97 4.97
C GLU A 135 -10.77 0.44 5.26
N PRO A 136 -10.91 -0.67 6.02
CA PRO A 136 -12.21 -1.16 6.46
C PRO A 136 -12.77 -0.24 7.56
N ILE A 137 -13.96 0.30 7.32
CA ILE A 137 -14.67 1.10 8.33
C ILE A 137 -15.57 0.22 9.19
N GLY A 138 -16.26 -0.73 8.56
CA GLY A 138 -17.17 -1.65 9.23
C GLY A 138 -18.57 -1.62 8.65
N GLY A 139 -19.54 -1.96 9.50
CA GLY A 139 -20.94 -2.08 9.13
C GLY A 139 -21.72 -0.81 9.44
N ARG A 140 -23.02 -0.99 9.70
CA ARG A 140 -23.95 0.13 9.92
C ARG A 140 -23.60 0.97 11.14
N THR A 141 -23.26 0.34 12.27
CA THR A 141 -23.01 1.03 13.54
C THR A 141 -21.80 1.95 13.45
N GLU A 142 -20.71 1.43 12.90
CA GLU A 142 -19.46 2.17 12.71
C GLU A 142 -19.66 3.34 11.75
N LEU A 143 -20.39 3.11 10.65
CA LEU A 143 -20.71 4.14 9.67
C LEU A 143 -21.57 5.26 10.27
N THR A 144 -22.63 4.93 11.01
CA THR A 144 -23.48 5.93 11.67
C THR A 144 -22.66 6.79 12.62
N ASN A 145 -21.80 6.17 13.43
CA ASN A 145 -20.94 6.90 14.37
C ASN A 145 -20.00 7.88 13.63
N LEU A 146 -19.37 7.46 12.53
CA LEU A 146 -18.47 8.32 11.74
C LEU A 146 -19.19 9.47 11.03
N ILE A 147 -20.43 9.26 10.61
CA ILE A 147 -21.26 10.32 10.02
C ILE A 147 -21.63 11.33 11.11
N SER A 148 -22.04 10.87 12.30
CA SER A 148 -22.39 11.73 13.43
C SER A 148 -21.21 12.55 13.96
N THR A 149 -19.99 12.01 13.96
CA THR A 149 -18.77 12.75 14.36
C THR A 149 -18.24 13.67 13.26
N GLY A 150 -18.77 13.56 12.03
CA GLY A 150 -18.28 14.28 10.85
C GLY A 150 -16.92 13.77 10.34
N GLU A 151 -16.34 12.74 10.95
CA GLU A 151 -15.05 12.16 10.56
C GLU A 151 -15.13 11.50 9.17
N MET A 152 -16.30 10.99 8.79
CA MET A 152 -16.53 10.41 7.47
C MET A 152 -16.18 11.40 6.34
N LYS A 153 -16.67 12.65 6.43
CA LYS A 153 -16.38 13.68 5.41
C LYS A 153 -14.91 14.08 5.40
N LYS A 154 -14.25 14.09 6.57
CA LYS A 154 -12.80 14.37 6.66
C LYS A 154 -11.96 13.28 5.99
N ARG A 155 -12.34 12.01 6.18
CA ARG A 155 -11.67 10.87 5.53
C ARG A 155 -11.89 10.85 4.02
N VAL A 156 -13.06 11.27 3.55
CA VAL A 156 -13.39 11.29 2.12
C VAL A 156 -12.81 12.51 1.40
N PHE A 157 -12.99 13.71 1.92
CA PHE A 157 -12.64 14.94 1.20
C PHE A 157 -11.29 15.56 1.63
N GLY A 158 -10.64 14.98 2.64
CA GLY A 158 -9.43 15.55 3.23
C GLY A 158 -9.76 16.76 4.10
N GLY A 159 -9.80 16.54 5.42
CA GLY A 159 -9.86 17.61 6.43
C GLY A 159 -8.63 18.51 6.40
#